data_AF-A0A838RG20-F1
#
_entry.id   AF-A0A838RG20-F1
#
_cell.length_a   1.000
_cell.length_b   1.000
_cell.length_c   1.000
_cell.angle_alpha   90.00
_cell.angle_beta   90.00
_cell.angle_gamma   90.00
#
_symmetry.space_group_name_H-M   'P 1'
#
loop_
_entity.id
_entity.type
_entity.pdbx_description
1 polymer ?
#
loop_
_entity_poly.entity_id
_entity_poly.type
_entity_poly.pdbx_seq_one_letter_code
_entity_poly.pdbx_strand_id
1 'polypeptide(L)' 'TQGYDLVLTRAVADAVSIPVIASGGAGRVEHFAQALTVGGADAALAATLFHYRQLSIAEVKAHLLAQGVPVRR' A
#
# COMPACT_ATOMS: atom_id res chain seq x y z
N THR A 1 -9.38 1.26 10.50
CA THR A 1 -8.56 2.35 9.93
C THR A 1 -9.11 2.72 8.57
N GLN A 2 -8.88 3.95 8.09
CA GLN A 2 -9.54 4.48 6.87
C GLN A 2 -8.72 4.32 5.58
N GLY A 3 -7.53 3.71 5.63
CA GLY A 3 -6.62 3.63 4.49
C GLY A 3 -5.44 4.59 4.62
N TYR A 4 -4.51 4.49 3.67
CA TYR A 4 -3.42 5.45 3.53
C TYR A 4 -3.97 6.81 3.09
N ASP A 5 -3.26 7.89 3.40
CA ASP A 5 -3.59 9.21 2.86
C ASP A 5 -3.12 9.31 1.40
N LEU A 6 -4.04 9.05 0.47
CA LEU A 6 -3.73 8.99 -0.97
C LEU A 6 -3.36 10.37 -1.54
N VAL A 7 -4.00 11.43 -1.06
CA VAL A 7 -3.76 12.80 -1.56
C VAL A 7 -2.37 13.24 -1.15
N LEU A 8 -2.01 13.06 0.12
CA LEU A 8 -0.68 13.36 0.61
C LEU A 8 0.38 12.49 -0.09
N THR A 9 0.15 11.18 -0.17
CA THR A 9 1.09 10.26 -0.81
C THR A 9 1.34 10.66 -2.26
N ARG A 10 0.29 10.99 -3.01
CA ARG A 10 0.39 11.40 -4.41
C ARG A 10 1.15 12.71 -4.56
N ALA A 11 0.81 13.70 -3.74
CA ALA A 11 1.48 15.00 -3.76
C ALA A 11 2.99 14.88 -3.51
N VAL A 12 3.41 13.99 -2.60
CA VAL A 12 4.83 13.73 -2.35
C VAL A 12 5.45 12.95 -3.51
N ALA A 13 4.82 11.87 -3.97
CA ALA A 13 5.33 11.03 -5.07
C ALA A 13 5.52 11.82 -6.37
N ASP A 14 4.62 12.75 -6.70
CA ASP A 14 4.75 13.61 -7.89
C ASP A 14 5.84 14.69 -7.73
N ALA A 15 6.23 15.04 -6.49
CA ALA A 15 7.18 16.13 -6.21
C ALA A 15 8.65 15.68 -6.16
N VAL A 16 8.93 14.38 -6.04
CA VAL A 16 10.29 13.86 -5.88
C VAL A 16 10.61 12.76 -6.89
N SER A 17 11.89 12.60 -7.20
CA SER A 17 12.38 11.54 -8.10
C SER A 17 12.88 10.30 -7.34
N ILE A 18 12.91 10.34 -6.01
CA ILE A 18 13.30 9.21 -5.17
C ILE A 18 12.08 8.37 -4.79
N PRO A 19 12.26 7.05 -4.53
CA PRO A 19 11.13 6.19 -4.16
C PRO A 19 10.42 6.64 -2.87
N VAL A 20 9.09 6.55 -2.88
CA VAL A 20 8.20 6.94 -1.77
C VAL A 20 7.50 5.71 -1.19
N ILE A 21 7.52 5.60 0.15
CA ILE A 21 6.85 4.52 0.89
C ILE A 21 5.62 5.09 1.62
N ALA A 22 4.43 4.64 1.24
CA ALA A 22 3.21 4.94 1.98
C ALA A 22 3.22 4.20 3.33
N SER A 23 3.02 4.93 4.44
CA SER A 23 3.08 4.37 5.79
C SER A 23 1.98 4.95 6.68
N GLY A 24 1.28 4.07 7.39
CA GLY A 24 0.19 4.42 8.31
C GLY A 24 -1.20 4.40 7.67
N GLY A 25 -2.18 3.83 8.38
CA GLY A 25 -3.60 3.86 7.98
C GLY A 25 -4.14 2.61 7.25
N ALA A 26 -3.29 1.68 6.85
CA ALA A 26 -3.71 0.39 6.26
C ALA A 26 -4.71 -0.35 7.16
N GLY A 27 -5.66 -1.07 6.55
CA GLY A 27 -6.77 -1.73 7.26
C GLY A 27 -7.37 -2.96 6.57
N ARG A 28 -7.27 -3.01 5.24
CA ARG A 28 -7.75 -4.09 4.37
C ARG A 28 -6.88 -4.14 3.12
N VAL A 29 -6.98 -5.22 2.35
CA VAL A 29 -6.12 -5.47 1.18
C VAL A 29 -6.25 -4.39 0.10
N GLU A 30 -7.43 -3.78 -0.04
CA GLU A 30 -7.72 -2.72 -1.02
C GLU A 30 -6.89 -1.46 -0.77
N HIS A 31 -6.58 -1.16 0.50
CA HIS A 31 -5.79 0.03 0.85
C HIS A 31 -4.37 -0.05 0.26
N PHE A 32 -3.79 -1.25 0.14
CA PHE A 32 -2.48 -1.43 -0.48
C PHE A 32 -2.53 -1.17 -1.97
N ALA A 33 -3.55 -1.69 -2.67
CA ALA A 33 -3.73 -1.42 -4.09
C ALA A 33 -3.91 0.08 -4.35
N GLN A 34 -4.72 0.76 -3.55
CA GLN A 34 -4.94 2.20 -3.64
C GLN A 34 -3.64 3.00 -3.45
N ALA A 35 -2.82 2.67 -2.46
CA ALA A 35 -1.56 3.36 -2.23
C ALA A 35 -0.57 3.20 -3.39
N LEU A 36 -0.46 2.00 -3.96
CA LEU A 36 0.48 1.68 -5.05
C LEU A 36 0.00 2.14 -6.43
N THR A 37 -1.28 2.49 -6.59
CA THR A 37 -1.86 2.92 -7.86
C THR A 37 -2.28 4.38 -7.81
N VAL A 38 -3.38 4.68 -7.14
CA VAL A 38 -3.94 6.03 -7.01
C VAL A 38 -2.99 6.95 -6.25
N GLY A 39 -2.43 6.46 -5.14
CA GLY A 39 -1.48 7.21 -4.31
C GLY A 39 -0.09 7.36 -4.94
N GLY A 40 0.27 6.54 -5.93
CA GLY A 40 1.55 6.61 -6.62
C GLY A 40 2.77 6.21 -5.77
N ALA A 41 2.60 5.54 -4.63
CA ALA A 41 3.73 5.06 -3.85
C ALA A 41 4.42 3.87 -4.52
N ASP A 42 5.75 3.79 -4.37
CA ASP A 42 6.56 2.65 -4.84
C ASP A 42 6.43 1.43 -3.91
N ALA A 43 6.16 1.68 -2.63
CA ALA A 43 5.92 0.64 -1.64
C ALA A 43 4.89 1.05 -0.59
N ALA A 44 4.30 0.05 0.07
CA ALA A 44 3.34 0.24 1.14
C ALA A 44 3.78 -0.51 2.40
N LEU A 45 3.84 0.19 3.53
CA LEU A 45 4.20 -0.34 4.83
C LEU A 45 2.94 -0.49 5.71
N ALA A 46 2.84 -1.63 6.40
CA ALA A 46 1.86 -1.84 7.46
C ALA A 46 2.50 -2.63 8.60
N ALA A 47 2.22 -2.24 9.85
CA ALA A 47 2.78 -2.90 11.04
C ALA A 47 1.71 -3.67 11.81
N THR A 48 0.69 -2.98 12.31
CA THR A 48 -0.37 -3.51 13.18
C THR A 48 -1.12 -4.68 12.57
N LEU A 49 -1.45 -4.60 11.27
CA LEU A 49 -2.18 -5.67 10.57
C LEU A 49 -1.43 -7.00 10.58
N PHE A 50 -0.12 -6.94 10.34
CA PHE A 50 0.72 -8.14 10.27
C PHE A 50 1.10 -8.66 11.66
N HIS A 51 1.37 -7.76 12.62
CA HIS A 51 1.68 -8.15 14.00
C HIS A 51 0.51 -8.90 14.65
N TYR A 52 -0.72 -8.42 14.45
CA TYR A 52 -1.92 -9.04 15.01
C TYR A 52 -2.58 -10.07 14.07
N ARG A 53 -1.90 -10.44 12.97
CA ARG A 53 -2.37 -11.44 11.99
C ARG A 53 -3.79 -11.18 11.47
N GLN A 54 -4.18 -9.92 11.37
CA GLN A 54 -5.47 -9.51 10.80
C GLN A 54 -5.48 -9.68 9.28
N LEU A 55 -4.30 -9.55 8.66
CA LEU A 55 -4.01 -9.92 7.29
C LEU A 55 -2.64 -10.60 7.25
N SER A 56 -2.45 -11.49 6.30
CA SER A 56 -1.16 -12.06 5.93
C SER A 56 -0.56 -11.33 4.74
N ILE A 57 0.77 -11.40 4.61
CA ILE A 57 1.49 -10.90 3.43
C ILE A 57 1.01 -11.61 2.17
N ALA A 58 0.66 -12.90 2.27
CA ALA A 58 0.16 -13.69 1.14
C ALA A 58 -1.18 -13.17 0.62
N GLU A 59 -2.13 -12.85 1.50
CA GLU A 59 -3.43 -12.28 1.12
C GLU A 59 -3.28 -10.93 0.42
N VAL A 60 -2.41 -10.05 0.95
CA VAL A 60 -2.12 -8.76 0.32
C VAL A 60 -1.52 -8.96 -1.07
N LYS A 61 -0.51 -9.82 -1.20
CA LYS A 61 0.11 -10.11 -2.51
C LYS A 61 -0.88 -10.73 -3.50
N ALA A 62 -1.72 -11.66 -3.06
CA ALA A 62 -2.73 -12.28 -3.91
C ALA A 62 -3.73 -11.24 -4.43
N HIS A 63 -4.18 -10.32 -3.58
CA HIS A 63 -5.06 -9.22 -3.97
C HIS A 63 -4.37 -8.28 -4.98
N LEU A 64 -3.12 -7.89 -4.72
CA LEU A 64 -2.35 -7.03 -5.62
C LEU A 64 -2.16 -7.68 -7.00
N LEU A 65 -1.82 -8.98 -7.04
CA LEU A 65 -1.72 -9.72 -8.30
C LEU A 65 -3.06 -9.76 -9.05
N ALA A 66 -4.17 -9.97 -8.35
CA ALA A 66 -5.51 -9.98 -8.95
C ALA A 66 -5.91 -8.62 -9.54
N GLN A 67 -5.35 -7.52 -9.03
CA GLN A 67 -5.51 -6.16 -9.55
C GLN A 67 -4.47 -5.80 -10.63
N GLY A 68 -3.61 -6.73 -11.03
CA GLY A 68 -2.56 -6.49 -12.02
C GLY A 68 -1.35 -5.71 -11.49
N VAL A 69 -1.24 -5.51 -10.17
CA VAL A 69 -0.07 -4.86 -9.55
C VAL A 69 1.06 -5.89 -9.42
N PRO A 70 2.22 -5.67 -10.06
CA PRO A 70 3.34 -6.61 -9.98
C PRO A 70 3.90 -6.67 -8.56
N VAL A 71 3.98 -7.88 -8.01
CA VAL A 71 4.60 -8.13 -6.70
C VAL A 71 5.48 -9.36 -6.76
N ARG A 72 6.53 -9.37 -5.94
CA ARG A 72 7.40 -10.53 -5.78
C ARG A 72 6.63 -11.69 -5.18
N ARG A 73 6.77 -12.90 -5.74
CA ARG A 73 6.30 -14.14 -5.11
C ARG A 73 7.12 -14.42 -3.84
#